data_AF-A0A534IME6-F1
#
_entry.id   AF-A0A534IME6-F1
#
_cell.length_a   1.000
_cell.length_b   1.000
_cell.length_c   1.000
_cell.angle_alpha   90.00
_cell.angle_beta   90.00
_cell.angle_gamma   90.00
#
_symmetry.space_group_name_H-M   'P 1'
#
loop_
_entity.id
_entity.type
_entity.pdbx_description
1 polymer ?
#
loop_
_entity_poly.entity_id
_entity_poly.type
_entity_poly.pdbx_seq_one_letter_code
_entity_poly.pdbx_strand_id
1 'polypeptide(L)'
;MELVYCPACHHVGIKSRLERARCDSCGADARLVAVPYPWQYYVGVGLVLGGALFLFLPQVFDTLAWAGIVASIPVRITFLIAFLVVGLVLTNAGLRVMKETARERGREAYPEADA
;
A
#
# COMPACT_ATOMS: atom_id res chain seq x y z
N MET A 1 3.47 10.55 -0.59
CA MET A 1 2.03 10.26 -0.63
C MET A 1 1.47 10.68 0.70
N GLU A 2 0.48 11.55 0.72
CA GLU A 2 -0.10 12.11 1.95
C GLU A 2 -1.61 11.89 1.93
N LEU A 3 -2.16 11.48 3.07
CA LEU A 3 -3.59 11.32 3.24
C LEU A 3 -4.18 12.66 3.64
N VAL A 4 -5.19 13.09 2.90
CA VAL A 4 -5.92 14.33 3.14
C VAL A 4 -7.36 13.99 3.52
N TYR A 5 -7.82 14.56 4.63
CA TYR A 5 -9.17 14.40 5.13
C TYR A 5 -9.95 15.69 4.89
N CYS A 6 -11.13 15.58 4.27
CA CYS A 6 -12.03 16.70 4.12
C CYS A 6 -13.01 16.77 5.31
N PRO A 7 -12.98 17.84 6.12
CA PRO A 7 -13.94 18.03 7.20
C PRO A 7 -15.38 18.14 6.70
N ALA A 8 -15.62 18.82 5.57
CA ALA A 8 -16.98 19.13 5.09
C ALA A 8 -17.78 17.94 4.54
N CYS A 9 -17.12 16.86 4.10
CA CYS A 9 -17.80 15.68 3.53
C CYS A 9 -17.25 14.35 4.05
N HIS A 10 -16.33 14.41 5.02
CA HIS A 10 -15.61 13.27 5.59
C HIS A 10 -14.90 12.37 4.57
N HIS A 11 -14.61 12.90 3.38
CA HIS A 11 -13.91 12.16 2.33
C HIS A 11 -12.41 12.13 2.60
N VAL A 12 -11.79 10.96 2.41
CA VAL A 12 -10.33 10.77 2.52
C VAL A 12 -9.76 10.61 1.13
N GLY A 13 -9.00 11.61 0.70
CA GLY A 13 -8.21 11.60 -0.51
C GLY A 13 -6.76 11.20 -0.25
N ILE A 14 -6.08 10.79 -1.31
CA ILE A 14 -4.64 10.57 -1.29
C ILE A 14 -4.06 11.57 -2.27
N LYS A 15 -3.21 12.47 -1.78
CA LYS A 15 -2.57 13.49 -2.61
C LYS A 15 -1.05 13.38 -2.61
N SER A 16 -0.47 13.85 -3.69
CA SER A 16 0.97 14.09 -3.77
C SER A 16 1.32 15.38 -3.00
N ARG A 17 2.57 15.49 -2.52
CA ARG A 17 3.05 16.66 -1.75
C ARG A 17 2.92 18.01 -2.48
N LEU A 18 2.71 17.98 -3.79
CA LEU A 18 2.64 19.15 -4.66
C LEU A 18 1.21 19.54 -5.03
N GLU A 19 0.21 18.75 -4.67
CA GLU A 19 -1.19 19.04 -4.99
C GLU A 19 -1.84 19.95 -3.95
N ARG A 20 -2.74 20.81 -4.41
CA ARG A 20 -3.54 21.66 -3.50
C ARG A 20 -4.35 20.78 -2.56
N ALA A 21 -4.30 21.12 -1.28
CA ALA A 21 -5.05 20.46 -0.21
C ALA A 21 -6.56 20.83 -0.28
N ARG A 22 -7.21 20.43 -1.38
CA ARG A 22 -8.65 20.51 -1.57
C ARG A 22 -9.24 19.12 -1.71
N CYS A 23 -10.48 18.94 -1.29
CA CYS A 23 -11.21 17.71 -1.48
C CYS A 23 -11.58 17.50 -2.95
N ASP A 24 -11.36 16.30 -3.48
CA ASP A 24 -11.72 15.98 -4.86
C ASP A 24 -13.23 15.76 -5.04
N SER A 25 -13.97 15.51 -3.94
CA SER A 25 -15.42 15.30 -3.98
C SER A 25 -16.22 16.61 -3.87
N CYS A 26 -15.84 17.52 -2.97
CA CYS A 26 -16.64 18.74 -2.69
C CYS A 26 -15.87 20.05 -2.92
N GLY A 27 -14.57 19.99 -3.25
CA GLY A 27 -13.75 21.18 -3.50
C GLY A 27 -13.36 22.00 -2.26
N ALA A 28 -13.89 21.67 -1.08
CA ALA A 28 -13.55 22.34 0.18
C ALA A 28 -12.10 22.07 0.61
N ASP A 29 -11.56 22.89 1.51
CA ASP A 29 -10.22 22.70 2.03
C ASP A 29 -10.11 21.36 2.77
N ALA A 30 -9.09 20.59 2.42
CA ALA A 30 -8.78 19.31 3.03
C ALA A 30 -7.56 19.47 3.94
N ARG A 31 -7.56 18.79 5.08
CA ARG A 31 -6.47 18.84 6.05
C ARG A 31 -5.62 17.59 5.96
N LEU A 32 -4.31 17.78 6.08
CA LEU A 32 -3.34 16.69 6.09
C LEU A 32 -3.50 15.86 7.36
N VAL A 33 -3.64 14.55 7.21
CA VAL A 33 -3.68 13.61 8.33
C VAL A 33 -2.48 12.69 8.23
N ALA A 34 -1.57 12.81 9.19
CA ALA A 34 -0.43 11.92 9.30
C ALA A 34 -0.91 10.55 9.80
N VAL A 35 -0.86 9.54 8.94
CA VAL A 35 -1.15 8.15 9.31
C VAL A 35 0.14 7.33 9.15
N PRO A 36 0.61 6.66 10.21
CA PRO A 36 1.74 5.75 10.10
C PRO A 36 1.39 4.60 9.15
N TYR A 37 2.39 4.10 8.42
CA TYR A 37 2.21 2.95 7.54
C TYR A 37 1.75 1.73 8.34
N PRO A 38 0.69 1.03 7.91
CA PRO A 38 0.23 -0.16 8.60
C PRO A 38 1.23 -1.30 8.39
N TRP A 39 1.24 -2.26 9.31
CA TRP A 39 2.09 -3.46 9.21
C TRP A 39 1.90 -4.21 7.87
N GLN A 40 0.69 -4.17 7.29
CA GLN A 40 0.35 -4.74 5.98
C GLN A 40 1.21 -4.18 4.84
N TYR A 41 1.59 -2.90 4.91
CA TYR A 41 2.49 -2.29 3.92
C TYR A 41 3.88 -2.95 3.98
N TYR A 42 4.43 -3.13 5.19
CA TYR A 42 5.73 -3.77 5.39
C TYR A 42 5.71 -5.25 4.97
N VAL A 43 4.61 -5.97 5.23
CA VAL A 43 4.45 -7.36 4.77
C VAL A 43 4.34 -7.42 3.25
N GLY A 44 3.60 -6.52 2.62
CA GLY A 44 3.51 -6.44 1.16
C GLY A 44 4.88 -6.20 0.51
N VAL A 45 5.64 -5.21 1.01
CA VAL A 45 7.01 -4.92 0.53
C VAL A 45 7.93 -6.12 0.77
N GLY A 46 7.89 -6.72 1.97
CA GLY A 46 8.69 -7.89 2.30
C GLY A 46 8.38 -9.10 1.42
N LEU A 47 7.12 -9.30 1.04
CA LEU A 47 6.70 -10.39 0.17
C LEU A 47 7.18 -10.20 -1.27
N VAL A 48 7.13 -8.97 -1.80
CA VAL A 48 7.65 -8.66 -3.14
C VAL A 48 9.17 -8.83 -3.18
N LEU A 49 9.88 -8.26 -2.20
CA LEU A 49 11.34 -8.41 -2.10
C LEU A 49 11.76 -9.87 -1.88
N GLY A 50 11.06 -10.57 -0.99
CA GLY A 50 11.28 -11.99 -0.72
C GLY A 50 11.01 -12.87 -1.94
N GLY A 51 9.94 -12.59 -2.68
CA GLY A 51 9.62 -13.30 -3.93
C GLY A 51 10.63 -13.03 -5.03
N ALA A 52 11.10 -11.79 -5.17
CA ALA A 52 12.20 -11.46 -6.07
C ALA A 52 13.47 -12.20 -5.67
N LEU A 53 13.84 -12.19 -4.39
CA LEU A 53 15.00 -12.92 -3.87
C LEU A 53 14.86 -14.42 -4.16
N PHE A 54 13.69 -15.01 -3.91
CA PHE A 54 13.39 -16.41 -4.14
C PHE A 54 13.60 -16.84 -5.60
N LEU A 55 13.27 -15.95 -6.56
CA LEU A 55 13.45 -16.19 -7.98
C LEU A 55 14.90 -15.95 -8.46
N PHE A 56 15.62 -14.98 -7.87
CA PHE A 56 16.96 -14.58 -8.30
C PHE A 56 18.11 -15.32 -7.61
N LEU A 57 18.00 -15.61 -6.31
CA LEU A 57 19.00 -16.37 -5.55
C LEU A 57 19.47 -17.66 -6.24
N PRO A 58 18.57 -18.53 -6.73
CA PRO A 58 18.97 -19.75 -7.42
C PRO A 58 19.62 -19.54 -8.80
N GLN A 59 19.62 -18.31 -9.35
CA GLN A 59 20.45 -18.00 -10.53
C GLN A 59 21.88 -17.59 -10.17
N VAL A 60 22.10 -17.15 -8.94
CA VAL A 60 23.42 -16.71 -8.45
C VAL A 60 24.12 -17.83 -7.71
N PHE A 61 23.35 -18.71 -7.04
CA PHE A 61 23.87 -19.81 -6.23
C PHE A 61 23.24 -21.14 -6.68
N ASP A 62 23.98 -21.91 -7.48
CA ASP A 62 23.58 -23.24 -7.93
C ASP A 62 23.52 -24.30 -6.81
N THR A 63 23.96 -23.96 -5.59
CA THR A 63 23.93 -24.84 -4.40
C THR A 63 22.60 -24.81 -3.66
N LEU A 64 21.65 -23.97 -4.07
CA LEU A 64 20.35 -23.84 -3.41
C LEU A 64 19.42 -25.00 -3.77
N ALA A 65 18.88 -25.66 -2.74
CA ALA A 65 18.06 -26.87 -2.88
C ALA A 65 16.80 -26.69 -3.75
N TRP A 66 16.28 -25.47 -3.87
CA TRP A 66 15.11 -25.17 -4.71
C TRP A 66 15.46 -24.68 -6.11
N ALA A 67 16.75 -24.57 -6.47
CA ALA A 67 17.16 -24.10 -7.80
C ALA A 67 16.59 -24.98 -8.93
N GLY A 68 16.51 -26.29 -8.72
CA GLY A 68 15.88 -27.23 -9.66
C GLY A 68 14.37 -27.03 -9.83
N ILE A 69 13.67 -26.61 -8.77
CA ILE A 69 12.21 -26.37 -8.81
C ILE A 69 11.93 -25.12 -9.65
N VAL A 70 12.74 -24.08 -9.47
CA VAL A 70 12.58 -22.78 -10.15
C VAL A 70 13.39 -22.72 -11.46
N ALA A 71 13.95 -23.84 -11.92
CA ALA A 71 14.77 -23.88 -13.14
C ALA A 71 13.93 -23.67 -14.41
N SER A 72 12.68 -24.12 -14.40
CA SER A 72 11.81 -24.04 -15.57
C SER A 72 11.15 -22.66 -15.69
N ILE A 73 11.13 -22.12 -16.92
CA ILE A 73 10.48 -20.84 -17.24
C ILE A 73 9.00 -20.81 -16.80
N PRO A 74 8.17 -21.85 -17.02
CA PRO A 74 6.78 -21.84 -16.59
C PRO A 74 6.62 -21.68 -15.08
N VAL A 75 7.46 -22.35 -14.27
CA VAL A 75 7.40 -22.25 -12.81
C VAL A 75 7.76 -20.85 -12.34
N ARG A 76 8.78 -20.21 -12.94
CA ARG A 76 9.15 -18.81 -12.65
C ARG A 76 7.98 -17.86 -12.89
N ILE A 77 7.30 -18.02 -14.03
CA ILE A 77 6.14 -17.19 -14.39
C ILE A 77 5.01 -17.40 -13.37
N THR A 78 4.70 -18.64 -13.01
CA THR A 78 3.65 -18.95 -12.02
C THR A 78 3.94 -18.33 -10.66
N PHE A 79 5.17 -18.46 -10.14
CA PHE A 79 5.57 -17.83 -8.89
C PHE A 79 5.50 -16.30 -8.97
N LEU A 80 5.97 -15.72 -10.07
CA LEU A 80 5.93 -14.28 -10.27
C LEU A 80 4.47 -13.76 -10.28
N ILE A 81 3.55 -14.45 -10.96
CA ILE A 81 2.12 -14.15 -10.92
C ILE A 81 1.58 -14.27 -9.49
N ALA A 82 1.91 -15.35 -8.78
CA ALA A 82 1.45 -15.56 -7.41
C ALA A 82 1.93 -14.42 -6.48
N PHE A 83 3.20 -14.05 -6.53
CA PHE A 83 3.75 -12.94 -5.75
C PHE A 83 3.09 -11.60 -6.11
N LEU A 84 2.85 -11.33 -7.40
CA LEU A 84 2.15 -10.13 -7.84
C LEU A 84 0.72 -10.08 -7.30
N VAL A 85 -0.04 -11.17 -7.44
CA VAL A 85 -1.43 -11.22 -6.97
C VAL A 85 -1.50 -11.03 -5.46
N VAL A 86 -0.69 -11.77 -4.70
CA VAL A 86 -0.66 -11.65 -3.23
C VAL A 86 -0.21 -10.25 -2.81
N GLY A 87 0.83 -9.70 -3.44
CA GLY A 87 1.31 -8.35 -3.17
C GLY A 87 0.25 -7.27 -3.45
N LEU A 88 -0.50 -7.40 -4.55
CA LEU A 88 -1.55 -6.46 -4.93
C LEU A 88 -2.75 -6.53 -3.97
N VAL A 89 -3.15 -7.74 -3.56
CA VAL A 89 -4.19 -7.94 -2.55
C VAL A 89 -3.78 -7.32 -1.21
N LEU A 90 -2.55 -7.57 -0.74
CA LEU A 90 -2.06 -6.99 0.50
C LEU A 90 -1.96 -5.46 0.43
N THR A 91 -1.51 -4.92 -0.70
CA THR A 91 -1.40 -3.48 -0.90
C THR A 91 -2.77 -2.81 -0.87
N ASN A 92 -3.77 -3.39 -1.54
CA ASN A 92 -5.15 -2.90 -1.48
C ASN A 92 -5.76 -3.00 -0.08
N ALA A 93 -5.48 -4.09 0.65
CA ALA A 93 -5.91 -4.21 2.04
C ALA A 93 -5.26 -3.14 2.93
N GLY A 94 -3.95 -2.90 2.79
CA GLY A 94 -3.23 -1.84 3.50
C GLY A 94 -3.77 -0.44 3.18
N LEU A 95 -4.09 -0.15 1.92
CA LEU A 95 -4.69 1.11 1.51
C LEU A 95 -6.08 1.34 2.13
N ARG A 96 -6.90 0.28 2.24
CA ARG A 96 -8.21 0.37 2.91
C ARG A 96 -8.05 0.72 4.38
N VAL A 97 -7.17 0.02 5.09
CA VAL A 97 -6.87 0.30 6.50
C VAL A 97 -6.33 1.72 6.67
N MET A 98 -5.40 2.18 5.82
CA MET A 98 -4.90 3.56 5.87
C MET A 98 -6.01 4.60 5.69
N LYS A 99 -6.95 4.37 4.77
CA LYS A 99 -8.09 5.28 4.55
C LYS A 99 -9.04 5.30 5.73
N GLU A 100 -9.34 4.14 6.32
CA GLU A 100 -10.20 4.05 7.50
C GLU A 100 -9.56 4.75 8.71
N THR A 101 -8.28 4.47 8.99
CA THR A 101 -7.55 5.14 10.07
C THR A 101 -7.40 6.64 9.82
N ALA A 102 -7.19 7.08 8.58
CA ALA A 102 -7.17 8.50 8.23
C ALA A 102 -8.53 9.17 8.47
N ARG A 103 -9.63 8.45 8.22
CA ARG A 103 -10.98 8.94 8.46
C ARG A 103 -11.26 9.09 9.96
N GLU A 104 -10.91 8.08 10.74
CA GLU A 104 -11.05 8.11 12.20
C GLU A 104 -10.22 9.23 12.83
N ARG A 105 -8.91 9.28 12.53
CA ARG A 105 -8.03 10.34 13.04
C ARG A 105 -8.43 11.73 12.53
N GLY A 106 -8.87 11.84 11.29
CA GLY A 106 -9.34 13.11 10.73
C GLY A 106 -10.58 13.63 11.45
N ARG A 107 -11.50 12.73 11.81
CA ARG A 107 -12.71 13.07 12.58
C ARG A 107 -12.39 13.46 14.03
N GLU A 108 -11.46 12.77 14.67
CA GLU A 108 -11.02 13.11 16.04
C GLU A 108 -10.21 14.41 16.10
N ALA A 109 -9.35 14.67 15.12
CA ALA A 109 -8.50 15.86 15.07
C ALA A 109 -9.24 17.12 14.62
N TYR A 110 -10.34 16.97 13.86
CA TYR A 110 -11.13 18.09 13.34
C TYR A 110 -12.64 17.90 13.56
N PRO A 111 -13.10 17.86 14.83
CA PRO A 111 -14.52 17.74 15.17
C PRO A 111 -15.32 19.03 14.86
N GLU A 112 -14.63 20.17 14.74
CA GLU A 112 -15.21 21.49 14.46
C GLU A 112 -15.79 21.64 13.04
N ALA A 113 -15.65 20.61 12.21
CA ALA A 113 -16.25 20.54 10.88
C ALA A 113 -17.77 20.40 10.87
N ASP A 114 -18.34 19.97 12.01
CA ASP A 114 -19.75 19.66 12.18
C ASP A 114 -20.54 20.82 12.87
N ALA A 115 -19.88 21.96 13.14
CA ALA A 115 -20.46 23.17 13.76
C ALA A 115 -20.65 24.29 12.73
#